data_AF-A0A1G9YMJ1-F1
#
_entry.id   AF-A0A1G9YMJ1-F1
#
_cell.length_a   1.000
_cell.length_b   1.000
_cell.length_c   1.000
_cell.angle_alpha   90.00
_cell.angle_beta   90.00
_cell.angle_gamma   90.00
#
_symmetry.space_group_name_H-M   'P 1'
#
loop_
_entity.id
_entity.type
_entity.pdbx_description
1 polymer ?
#
loop_
_entity_poly.entity_id
_entity_poly.type
_entity_poly.pdbx_seq_one_letter_code
_entity_poly.pdbx_strand_id
1 'polypeptide(L)'
;MTAAALPTVLAALLPLAASSGGGGHSLPFVGPGTYLIFGIVLAPVYLMVVAWYVGEPSDRSKAWLGVGYLVGLTTVLWGSLFVATMAIDVLYF
;
A
#
# COMPACT_ATOMS: atom_id res chain seq x y z
N MET A 1 -30.41 1.07 32.46
CA MET A 1 -30.22 -0.29 31.94
C MET A 1 -29.62 -0.17 30.54
N THR A 2 -28.30 0.05 30.44
CA THR A 2 -27.63 0.49 29.18
C THR A 2 -26.25 -0.17 29.07
N ALA A 3 -26.23 -1.50 28.99
CA ALA A 3 -25.01 -2.31 28.91
C ALA A 3 -25.06 -3.39 27.80
N ALA A 4 -25.99 -3.28 26.84
CA ALA A 4 -26.25 -4.31 25.83
C ALA A 4 -25.90 -3.90 24.38
N ALA A 5 -25.25 -2.75 24.16
CA ALA A 5 -24.96 -2.25 22.82
C ALA A 5 -23.62 -2.77 22.23
N LEU A 6 -22.60 -3.00 23.07
CA LEU A 6 -21.30 -3.52 22.66
C LEU A 6 -21.32 -4.89 21.94
N PRO A 7 -22.03 -5.93 22.43
CA PRO A 7 -22.01 -7.24 21.78
C PRO A 7 -22.75 -7.22 20.43
N THR A 8 -23.76 -6.38 20.29
CA THR A 8 -24.56 -6.25 19.06
C THR A 8 -23.78 -5.60 17.94
N VAL A 9 -22.97 -4.57 18.25
CA VAL A 9 -22.06 -3.94 17.28
C VAL A 9 -20.95 -4.93 16.89
N LEU A 10 -20.38 -5.66 17.83
CA LEU A 10 -19.35 -6.67 17.54
C LEU A 10 -19.91 -7.82 16.68
N ALA A 11 -21.14 -8.27 16.93
CA ALA A 11 -21.82 -9.27 16.15
C ALA A 11 -22.19 -8.79 14.73
N ALA A 12 -22.46 -7.50 14.55
CA ALA A 12 -22.71 -6.91 13.23
C ALA A 12 -21.43 -6.72 12.40
N LEU A 13 -20.28 -6.51 13.07
CA LEU A 13 -18.98 -6.35 12.42
C LEU A 13 -18.28 -7.69 12.11
N LEU A 14 -18.60 -8.76 12.84
CA LEU A 14 -18.07 -10.11 12.61
C LEU A 14 -18.32 -10.64 11.18
N PRO A 15 -19.53 -10.53 10.59
CA PRO A 15 -19.76 -10.95 9.21
C PRO A 15 -19.10 -10.02 8.19
N LEU A 16 -18.84 -8.75 8.52
CA LEU A 16 -18.09 -7.83 7.65
C LEU A 16 -16.58 -8.15 7.64
N ALA A 17 -16.04 -8.55 8.80
CA ALA A 17 -14.67 -9.07 8.88
C ALA A 17 -14.54 -10.42 8.15
N ALA A 18 -15.54 -11.30 8.26
CA ALA A 18 -15.56 -12.60 7.60
C ALA A 18 -15.79 -12.50 6.07
N SER A 19 -16.55 -11.51 5.59
CA SER A 19 -16.82 -11.32 4.15
C SER A 19 -15.66 -10.68 3.39
N SER A 20 -14.66 -10.12 4.09
CA SER A 20 -13.41 -9.65 3.47
C SER A 20 -12.52 -10.77 2.92
N GLY A 21 -12.81 -12.03 3.28
CA GLY A 21 -12.02 -13.21 2.91
C GLY A 21 -12.41 -13.92 1.60
N GLY A 22 -13.51 -13.55 0.93
CA GLY A 22 -14.00 -14.35 -0.19
C GLY A 22 -14.96 -13.59 -1.10
N GLY A 23 -14.42 -12.85 -2.06
CA GLY A 23 -15.23 -12.00 -2.94
C GLY A 23 -14.57 -11.70 -4.28
N GLY A 24 -14.23 -12.74 -5.05
CA GLY A 24 -14.40 -12.76 -6.51
C GLY A 24 -13.85 -11.61 -7.37
N HIS A 25 -12.75 -10.94 -7.01
CA HIS A 25 -12.14 -9.91 -7.87
C HIS A 25 -10.63 -9.98 -7.85
N SER A 26 -10.06 -11.09 -8.30
CA SER A 26 -8.62 -11.25 -8.43
C SER A 26 -8.29 -11.80 -9.79
N LEU A 27 -7.60 -10.98 -10.59
CA LEU A 27 -6.61 -11.49 -11.53
C LEU A 27 -5.77 -12.57 -10.81
N PRO A 28 -5.32 -13.64 -11.48
CA PRO A 28 -4.77 -14.84 -10.82
C PRO A 28 -3.51 -14.61 -9.96
N PHE A 29 -3.02 -13.38 -9.88
CA PHE A 29 -1.83 -12.94 -9.15
C PHE A 29 -2.12 -11.87 -8.07
N VAL A 30 -3.36 -11.37 -7.91
CA VAL A 30 -3.68 -10.28 -6.98
C VAL A 30 -4.73 -10.72 -5.97
N GLY A 31 -4.31 -11.21 -4.81
CA GLY A 31 -5.23 -11.62 -3.74
C GLY A 31 -5.93 -10.44 -3.04
N PRO A 32 -6.98 -10.71 -2.24
CA PRO A 32 -7.68 -9.68 -1.46
C PRO A 32 -6.74 -8.82 -0.60
N GLY A 33 -5.70 -9.43 -0.02
CA GLY A 33 -4.68 -8.72 0.77
C GLY A 33 -3.92 -7.66 -0.03
N THR A 34 -3.63 -7.90 -1.32
CA THR A 34 -2.95 -6.93 -2.19
C THR A 34 -3.82 -5.70 -2.41
N TYR A 35 -5.12 -5.88 -2.62
CA TYR A 35 -6.06 -4.76 -2.74
C TYR A 35 -6.18 -3.96 -1.45
N LEU A 36 -6.12 -4.60 -0.28
CA LEU A 36 -6.14 -3.90 1.00
C LEU A 36 -4.87 -3.06 1.22
N ILE A 37 -3.70 -3.65 0.98
CA ILE A 37 -2.41 -2.96 1.18
C ILE A 37 -2.26 -1.82 0.16
N PHE A 38 -2.41 -2.11 -1.13
CA PHE A 38 -2.21 -1.08 -2.16
C PHE A 38 -3.38 -0.11 -2.27
N GLY A 39 -4.60 -0.52 -1.94
CA GLY A 39 -5.78 0.34 -2.04
C GLY A 39 -6.02 1.19 -0.79
N ILE A 40 -6.14 0.56 0.39
CA ILE A 40 -6.55 1.25 1.62
C ILE A 40 -5.34 1.76 2.39
N VAL A 41 -4.33 0.91 2.61
CA VAL A 41 -3.15 1.30 3.40
C VAL A 41 -2.29 2.32 2.65
N LEU A 42 -2.17 2.17 1.32
CA LEU A 42 -1.44 3.13 0.47
C LEU A 42 -2.26 4.35 0.04
N ALA A 43 -3.58 4.34 0.21
CA ALA A 43 -4.45 5.48 -0.12
C ALA A 43 -3.94 6.84 0.38
N PRO A 44 -3.54 7.01 1.66
CA PRO A 44 -3.02 8.29 2.14
C PRO A 44 -1.73 8.71 1.44
N VAL A 45 -0.87 7.76 1.06
CA VAL A 45 0.37 8.06 0.31
C VAL A 45 0.02 8.54 -1.09
N TYR A 46 -0.93 7.90 -1.77
CA TYR A 46 -1.39 8.38 -3.07
C TYR A 46 -2.02 9.76 -2.99
N LEU A 47 -2.84 10.01 -1.96
CA LEU A 47 -3.39 11.35 -1.73
C LEU A 47 -2.30 12.38 -1.50
N MET A 48 -1.27 12.07 -0.72
CA MET A 48 -0.13 12.97 -0.50
C MET A 48 0.60 13.28 -1.81
N VAL A 49 0.86 12.27 -2.64
CA VAL A 49 1.52 12.46 -3.94
C VAL A 49 0.64 13.29 -4.87
N VAL A 50 -0.66 13.01 -4.95
CA VAL A 50 -1.59 13.80 -5.79
C VAL A 50 -1.72 15.23 -5.27
N ALA A 51 -1.82 15.42 -3.96
CA ALA A 51 -1.88 16.74 -3.32
C ALA A 51 -0.60 17.54 -3.57
N TRP A 52 0.56 16.89 -3.71
CA TRP A 52 1.81 17.55 -4.07
C TRP A 52 1.78 18.15 -5.48
N TYR A 53 1.03 17.54 -6.40
CA TYR A 53 0.84 18.06 -7.76
C TYR A 53 -0.26 19.12 -7.85
N VAL A 54 -1.35 18.97 -7.07
CA VAL A 54 -2.55 19.81 -7.17
C VAL A 54 -2.54 21.00 -6.20
N GLY A 55 -1.77 20.94 -5.11
CA GLY A 55 -1.76 21.97 -4.06
C GLY A 55 -1.05 23.26 -4.47
N GLU A 56 -1.72 24.40 -4.31
CA GLU A 56 -1.16 25.73 -4.57
C GLU A 56 -0.18 26.16 -3.45
N PRO A 57 0.98 26.79 -3.74
CA PRO A 57 1.58 27.00 -5.06
C PRO A 57 2.37 25.76 -5.52
N SER A 58 1.86 25.01 -6.49
CA SER A 58 2.62 23.88 -7.07
C SER A 58 3.54 24.37 -8.18
N ASP A 59 4.85 24.36 -7.90
CA ASP A 59 5.84 24.45 -8.96
C ASP A 59 6.03 23.06 -9.57
N ARG A 60 5.51 22.85 -10.78
CA ARG A 60 5.62 21.58 -11.50
C ARG A 60 7.07 21.11 -11.56
N SER A 61 8.06 21.98 -11.75
CA SER A 61 9.47 21.57 -11.78
C SER A 61 9.92 20.93 -10.46
N LYS A 62 9.44 21.42 -9.31
CA LYS A 62 9.74 20.86 -7.99
C LYS A 62 9.03 19.52 -7.77
N ALA A 63 7.81 19.38 -8.26
CA ALA A 63 7.03 18.13 -8.16
C ALA A 63 7.70 16.98 -8.92
N TRP A 64 8.24 17.24 -10.12
CA TRP A 64 8.97 16.24 -10.90
C TRP A 64 10.28 15.80 -10.24
N LEU A 65 11.01 16.71 -9.58
CA LEU A 65 12.18 16.35 -8.76
C LEU A 65 11.80 15.42 -7.60
N GLY A 66 10.65 15.69 -7.00
CA GLY A 66 10.08 14.87 -5.94
C GLY A 66 9.77 13.44 -6.36
N VAL A 67 9.06 13.28 -7.49
CA VAL A 67 8.75 11.96 -8.04
C VAL A 67 10.00 11.24 -8.54
N GLY A 68 10.94 11.95 -9.17
CA GLY A 68 12.23 11.38 -9.54
C GLY A 68 12.98 10.82 -8.33
N TYR A 69 12.93 11.53 -7.19
CA TYR A 69 13.54 11.05 -5.95
C TYR A 69 12.82 9.82 -5.36
N LEU A 70 11.48 9.82 -5.35
CA LEU A 70 10.70 8.66 -4.88
C LEU A 70 10.98 7.41 -5.72
N VAL A 71 10.91 7.53 -7.04
CA VAL A 71 11.20 6.42 -7.97
C VAL A 71 12.65 5.98 -7.79
N GLY A 72 13.60 6.91 -7.79
CA GLY A 72 15.02 6.61 -7.61
C GLY A 72 15.32 5.89 -6.31
N LEU A 73 14.80 6.36 -5.18
CA LEU A 73 14.99 5.71 -3.88
C LEU A 73 14.38 4.31 -3.86
N THR A 74 13.15 4.15 -4.36
CA THR A 74 12.51 2.83 -4.41
C THR A 74 13.30 1.87 -5.30
N THR A 75 13.76 2.31 -6.47
CA THR A 75 14.59 1.51 -7.38
C THR A 75 15.94 1.16 -6.77
N VAL A 76 16.60 2.07 -6.07
CA VAL A 76 17.87 1.78 -5.38
C VAL A 76 17.67 0.80 -4.24
N LEU A 77 16.59 0.96 -3.46
CA LEU A 77 16.29 0.05 -2.34
C LEU A 77 16.01 -1.37 -2.83
N TRP A 78 15.16 -1.52 -3.86
CA TRP A 78 14.88 -2.82 -4.45
C TRP A 78 16.07 -3.38 -5.24
N GLY A 79 16.73 -2.54 -6.03
CA GLY A 79 17.86 -2.92 -6.86
C GLY A 79 19.06 -3.37 -6.03
N SER A 80 19.38 -2.65 -4.95
CA SER A 80 20.44 -3.05 -4.02
C SER A 80 20.11 -4.36 -3.30
N LEU A 81 18.85 -4.57 -2.91
CA LEU A 81 18.42 -5.84 -2.31
C LEU A 81 18.58 -6.99 -3.30
N PHE A 82 18.18 -6.79 -4.56
CA PHE A 82 18.35 -7.77 -5.62
C PHE A 82 19.83 -8.08 -5.89
N VAL A 83 20.68 -7.05 -5.99
CA VAL A 83 22.12 -7.20 -6.18
C VAL A 83 22.75 -7.91 -4.98
N ALA A 84 22.34 -7.58 -3.75
CA ALA A 84 22.82 -8.27 -2.55
C ALA A 84 22.47 -9.77 -2.57
N THR A 85 21.25 -10.13 -3.00
CA THR A 85 20.87 -11.54 -3.13
C THR A 85 21.69 -12.28 -4.19
N MET A 86 21.94 -11.66 -5.35
CA MET A 86 22.82 -12.24 -6.38
C MET A 86 24.27 -12.36 -5.90
N ALA A 87 24.77 -11.36 -5.16
CA ALA A 87 26.12 -11.41 -4.61
C ALA A 87 26.29 -12.55 -3.60
N ILE A 88 25.28 -12.80 -2.76
CA ILE A 88 25.26 -13.95 -1.85
C ILE A 88 25.25 -15.25 -2.66
N ASP A 89 24.43 -15.35 -3.70
CA ASP A 89 24.36 -16.54 -4.55
C ASP A 89 25.73 -16.88 -5.14
N VAL A 90 26.40 -15.89 -5.74
CA VAL A 90 27.74 -16.05 -6.35
C VAL A 90 28.84 -16.38 -5.34
N LEU A 91 28.73 -15.92 -4.08
CA LEU A 91 29.76 -16.18 -3.06
C LEU A 91 29.64 -17.56 -2.40
N TYR A 92 28.42 -18.09 -2.32
CA TYR A 92 28.11 -19.26 -1.48
C TYR A 92 27.66 -20.50 -2.27
N PHE A 93 27.30 -20.38 -3.55
CA PHE A 93 26.90 -21.49 -4.42
C PHE A 93 27.74 -21.53 -5.70
#